data_AF-A0A6G1KMQ1-F1
#
_entry.id   AF-A0A6G1KMQ1-F1
#
_cell.length_a   1.000
_cell.length_b   1.000
_cell.length_c   1.000
_cell.angle_alpha   90.00
_cell.angle_beta   90.00
_cell.angle_gamma   90.00
#
_symmetry.space_group_name_H-M   'P 1'
#
loop_
_entity.id
_entity.type
_entity.pdbx_description
1 polymer ?
#
loop_
_entity_poly.entity_id
_entity_poly.type
_entity_poly.pdbx_seq_one_letter_code
_entity_poly.pdbx_strand_id
1 'polypeptide(L)'
;MAMTNPTSTPPATPPATKEVEVVRKLPSNPTPLSAPQEQQVRDLYYKNVRTKCADEIKAFADCVTNRTFTMVWACRAQKLAMNSCMLQFQGQAELDKARAEWFKLAGDRRRKKEEMERLQEEGNRRHREWWGLDEDGYLRGKAAEREAERLYKEAERALRDAGRD
;
A
#
# COMPACT_ATOMS: atom_id res chain seq x y z
N MET A 1 38.40 63.75 -16.90
CA MET A 1 38.25 63.19 -15.54
C MET A 1 36.75 63.02 -15.29
N ALA A 2 36.23 61.83 -15.56
CA ALA A 2 34.80 61.55 -15.50
C ALA A 2 34.46 60.92 -14.14
N MET A 3 33.58 61.58 -13.39
CA MET A 3 33.06 61.16 -12.09
C MET A 3 31.95 60.13 -12.32
N THR A 4 32.12 58.91 -11.82
CA THR A 4 31.10 57.85 -11.87
C THR A 4 30.40 57.72 -10.52
N ASN A 5 29.07 57.74 -10.57
CA ASN A 5 28.15 57.63 -9.43
C ASN A 5 28.26 56.28 -8.69
N PRO A 6 28.03 56.24 -7.36
CA PRO A 6 27.81 55.00 -6.64
C PRO A 6 26.35 54.53 -6.76
N THR A 7 26.16 53.37 -7.39
CA THR A 7 24.89 52.62 -7.42
C THR A 7 24.61 52.01 -6.05
N SER A 8 23.47 52.36 -5.46
CA SER A 8 22.94 51.84 -4.20
C SER A 8 22.29 50.47 -4.37
N THR A 9 22.79 49.47 -3.63
CA THR A 9 22.23 48.11 -3.52
C THR A 9 21.19 48.05 -2.38
N PRO A 10 19.95 47.60 -2.61
CA PRO A 10 19.03 47.23 -1.53
C PRO A 10 19.22 45.77 -1.05
N PRO A 11 18.86 45.47 0.22
CA PRO A 11 19.30 44.29 0.96
C PRO A 11 18.52 42.99 0.67
N ALA A 12 19.17 41.90 1.05
CA ALA A 12 18.85 40.52 0.77
C ALA A 12 17.52 40.01 1.34
N THR A 13 16.78 39.30 0.50
CA THR A 13 15.66 38.43 0.85
C THR A 13 16.18 37.20 1.64
N PRO A 14 15.53 36.81 2.76
CA PRO A 14 15.92 35.61 3.50
C PRO A 14 15.66 34.34 2.66
N PRO A 15 16.57 33.35 2.64
CA PRO A 15 16.33 32.11 1.93
C PRO A 15 15.25 31.30 2.65
N ALA A 16 14.18 31.01 1.92
CA ALA A 16 13.16 30.05 2.28
C ALA A 16 13.82 28.72 2.73
N THR A 17 13.40 28.28 3.91
CA THR A 17 13.66 26.98 4.51
C THR A 17 13.56 25.87 3.47
N LYS A 18 14.70 25.29 3.10
CA LYS A 18 14.75 24.02 2.39
C LYS A 18 14.31 22.94 3.37
N GLU A 19 13.08 22.46 3.21
CA GLU A 19 12.64 21.22 3.82
C GLU A 19 13.61 20.13 3.36
N VAL A 20 14.38 19.61 4.31
CA VAL A 20 15.30 18.51 4.08
C VAL A 20 14.45 17.26 3.99
N GLU A 21 13.95 16.94 2.79
CA GLU A 21 13.58 15.57 2.47
C GLU A 21 14.83 14.72 2.66
N VAL A 22 14.86 13.98 3.77
CA VAL A 22 15.85 12.93 4.02
C VAL A 22 15.56 11.81 3.03
N VAL A 23 16.00 11.99 1.79
CA VAL A 23 16.17 10.91 0.82
C VAL A 23 17.23 10.01 1.44
N ARG A 24 16.79 8.99 2.18
CA ARG A 24 17.64 7.89 2.64
C ARG A 24 18.26 7.30 1.38
N LYS A 25 19.49 7.72 1.07
CA LYS A 25 20.25 7.24 -0.08
C LYS A 25 20.26 5.72 0.03
N LEU A 26 19.65 5.07 -0.96
CA LEU A 26 19.67 3.62 -1.05
C LEU A 26 21.13 3.18 -1.09
N PRO A 27 21.56 2.19 -0.29
CA PRO A 27 22.94 1.76 -0.27
C PRO A 27 23.36 1.35 -1.69
N SER A 28 24.47 1.93 -2.15
CA SER A 28 25.03 1.77 -3.51
C SER A 28 25.59 0.36 -3.79
N ASN A 29 25.46 -0.58 -2.86
CA ASN A 29 25.89 -1.96 -2.99
C ASN A 29 24.77 -2.88 -2.46
N PRO A 30 24.19 -3.75 -3.30
CA PRO A 30 22.97 -4.48 -2.95
C PRO A 30 23.28 -5.52 -1.87
N THR A 31 22.57 -5.42 -0.75
CA THR A 31 22.35 -6.59 0.10
C THR A 31 21.73 -7.68 -0.78
N PRO A 32 22.24 -8.92 -0.76
CA PRO A 32 21.67 -9.99 -1.56
C PRO A 32 20.22 -10.20 -1.13
N LEU A 33 19.29 -9.91 -2.04
CA LEU A 33 17.88 -10.15 -1.82
C LEU A 33 17.64 -11.66 -1.78
N SER A 34 16.68 -12.09 -0.96
CA SER A 34 16.26 -13.49 -1.01
C SER A 34 15.58 -13.79 -2.35
N ALA A 35 15.62 -15.05 -2.79
CA ALA A 35 14.99 -15.49 -4.03
C ALA A 35 13.54 -14.97 -4.23
N PRO A 36 12.63 -15.00 -3.22
CA PRO A 36 11.29 -14.43 -3.39
C PRO A 36 11.27 -12.89 -3.50
N GLN A 37 12.23 -12.18 -2.91
CA GLN A 37 12.34 -10.73 -3.05
C GLN A 37 12.85 -10.34 -4.44
N GLU A 38 13.81 -11.09 -4.99
CA GLU A 38 14.26 -10.88 -6.37
C GLU A 38 13.15 -11.12 -7.40
N GLN A 39 12.27 -12.08 -7.15
CA GLN A 39 11.10 -12.29 -8.00
C GLN A 39 10.16 -11.08 -7.98
N GLN A 40 9.90 -10.49 -6.81
CA GLN A 40 9.07 -9.27 -6.71
C GLN A 40 9.68 -8.08 -7.45
N VAL A 41 11.01 -7.95 -7.42
CA VAL A 41 11.74 -6.94 -8.19
C VAL A 41 11.59 -7.20 -9.69
N ARG A 42 11.72 -8.45 -10.15
CA ARG A 42 11.52 -8.83 -11.56
C ARG A 42 10.10 -8.53 -12.01
N ASP A 43 9.10 -8.77 -11.16
CA ASP A 43 7.70 -8.48 -11.47
C ASP A 43 7.47 -6.96 -11.62
N LEU A 44 8.08 -6.13 -10.76
CA LEU A 44 8.07 -4.66 -10.91
C LEU A 44 8.77 -4.23 -12.20
N TYR A 45 9.94 -4.79 -12.47
CA TYR A 45 10.67 -4.54 -13.71
C TYR A 45 9.80 -4.84 -14.95
N TYR A 46 9.16 -6.01 -15.00
CA TYR A 46 8.30 -6.34 -16.13
C TYR A 46 7.05 -5.45 -16.22
N LYS A 47 6.50 -4.98 -15.09
CA LYS A 47 5.43 -3.98 -15.10
C LYS A 47 5.91 -2.66 -15.70
N ASN A 48 7.07 -2.16 -15.28
CA ASN A 48 7.64 -0.91 -15.76
C ASN A 48 8.02 -0.97 -17.25
N VAL A 49 8.53 -2.10 -17.73
CA VAL A 49 8.80 -2.27 -19.18
C VAL A 49 7.50 -2.30 -19.98
N ARG A 50 6.45 -2.97 -19.47
CA ARG A 50 5.14 -3.00 -20.15
C ARG A 50 4.45 -1.65 -20.17
N THR A 51 4.62 -0.81 -19.15
CA THR A 51 4.06 0.55 -19.18
C THR A 51 4.78 1.45 -20.19
N LYS A 52 6.10 1.28 -20.37
CA LYS A 52 6.87 2.01 -21.39
C LYS A 52 6.54 1.56 -22.82
N CYS A 53 6.33 0.26 -23.02
CA CYS A 53 5.98 -0.33 -24.31
C CYS A 53 4.47 -0.51 -24.52
N ALA A 54 3.62 0.26 -23.83
CA ALA A 54 2.19 0.07 -23.81
C ALA A 54 1.56 0.16 -25.21
N ASP A 55 2.02 1.10 -26.04
CA ASP A 55 1.48 1.32 -27.38
C ASP A 55 1.75 0.12 -28.32
N GLU A 56 2.96 -0.43 -28.29
CA GLU A 56 3.33 -1.61 -29.09
C GLU A 56 2.61 -2.87 -28.61
N ILE A 57 2.44 -3.02 -27.29
CA ILE A 57 1.69 -4.13 -26.69
C ILE A 57 0.21 -4.02 -27.10
N LYS A 58 -0.35 -2.81 -27.11
CA LYS A 58 -1.72 -2.56 -27.52
C LYS A 58 -1.92 -2.90 -29.00
N ALA A 59 -1.02 -2.44 -29.88
CA ALA A 59 -1.08 -2.76 -31.31
C ALA A 59 -1.01 -4.27 -31.57
N PHE A 60 -0.19 -5.00 -30.80
CA PHE A 60 -0.15 -6.46 -30.86
C PHE A 60 -1.45 -7.08 -30.35
N ALA A 61 -1.97 -6.62 -29.20
CA ALA A 61 -3.22 -7.10 -28.60
C ALA A 61 -4.43 -6.92 -29.52
N ASP A 62 -4.56 -5.75 -30.15
CA ASP A 62 -5.65 -5.44 -31.09
C ASP A 62 -5.59 -6.37 -32.32
N CYS A 63 -4.39 -6.75 -32.78
CA CYS A 63 -4.22 -7.71 -33.88
C CYS A 63 -4.61 -9.15 -33.50
N VAL A 64 -4.25 -9.61 -32.29
CA VAL A 64 -4.51 -11.00 -31.86
C VAL A 64 -5.92 -11.25 -31.35
N THR A 65 -6.64 -10.20 -30.92
CA THR A 65 -8.00 -10.32 -30.37
C THR A 65 -8.96 -11.07 -31.31
N ASN A 66 -8.78 -10.90 -32.63
CA ASN A 66 -9.65 -11.51 -33.64
C ASN A 66 -9.03 -12.71 -34.37
N ARG A 67 -7.85 -13.19 -33.95
CA ARG A 67 -7.08 -14.24 -34.66
C ARG A 67 -6.54 -15.26 -33.67
N THR A 68 -7.19 -16.41 -33.55
CA THR A 68 -6.75 -17.49 -32.64
C THR A 68 -5.69 -18.40 -33.28
N PHE A 69 -5.93 -18.87 -34.50
CA PHE A 69 -5.04 -19.82 -35.18
C PHE A 69 -3.99 -19.16 -36.08
N THR A 70 -4.32 -18.00 -36.64
CA THR A 70 -3.51 -17.31 -37.66
C THR A 70 -2.61 -16.20 -37.10
N MET A 71 -2.59 -16.00 -35.78
CA MET A 71 -1.86 -14.88 -35.15
C MET A 71 -0.35 -14.92 -35.42
N VAL A 72 0.25 -16.10 -35.50
CA VAL A 72 1.72 -16.28 -35.58
C VAL A 72 2.29 -15.68 -36.87
N TRP A 73 1.56 -15.80 -37.98
CA TRP A 73 1.94 -15.18 -39.25
C TRP A 73 1.31 -13.79 -39.43
N ALA A 74 0.05 -13.58 -39.00
CA ALA A 74 -0.72 -12.40 -39.38
C ALA A 74 -0.32 -11.17 -38.54
N CYS A 75 0.05 -11.42 -37.29
CA CYS A 75 0.47 -10.39 -36.34
C CYS A 75 2.00 -10.38 -36.14
N ARG A 76 2.76 -10.97 -37.09
CA ARG A 76 4.22 -11.09 -36.97
C ARG A 76 4.91 -9.73 -36.88
N ALA A 77 4.46 -8.75 -37.66
CA ALA A 77 5.03 -7.41 -37.67
C ALA A 77 4.86 -6.72 -36.30
N GLN A 78 3.64 -6.74 -35.75
CA GLN A 78 3.31 -6.17 -34.45
C GLN A 78 4.04 -6.89 -33.31
N LYS A 79 4.18 -8.22 -33.40
CA LYS A 79 4.98 -9.01 -32.44
C LYS A 79 6.44 -8.57 -32.45
N LEU A 80 7.03 -8.36 -33.62
CA LEU A 80 8.43 -7.93 -33.75
C LEU A 80 8.62 -6.50 -33.23
N ALA A 81 7.68 -5.59 -33.51
CA ALA A 81 7.70 -4.23 -32.98
C ALA A 81 7.66 -4.22 -31.45
N MET A 82 6.70 -4.95 -30.85
CA MET A 82 6.59 -5.11 -29.39
C MET A 82 7.88 -5.68 -28.77
N ASN A 83 8.41 -6.76 -29.35
CA ASN A 83 9.66 -7.35 -28.88
C ASN A 83 10.83 -6.37 -28.99
N SER A 84 10.92 -5.61 -30.09
CA SER A 84 11.97 -4.62 -30.28
C SER A 84 11.96 -3.55 -29.18
N CYS A 85 10.77 -3.07 -28.77
CA CYS A 85 10.63 -2.13 -27.65
C CYS A 85 11.06 -2.76 -26.32
N MET A 86 10.62 -3.99 -26.03
CA MET A 86 10.99 -4.67 -24.78
C MET A 86 12.51 -4.90 -24.67
N LEU A 87 13.17 -5.22 -25.78
CA LEU A 87 14.62 -5.42 -25.84
C LEU A 87 15.40 -4.13 -25.54
N GLN A 88 14.88 -2.95 -25.93
CA GLN A 88 15.53 -1.66 -25.62
C GLN A 88 15.61 -1.40 -24.11
N PHE A 89 14.66 -1.92 -23.32
CA PHE A 89 14.65 -1.77 -21.87
C PHE A 89 15.27 -2.97 -21.13
N GLN A 90 15.88 -3.92 -21.84
CA GLN A 90 16.47 -5.14 -21.29
C GLN A 90 17.85 -4.93 -20.63
N GLY A 91 18.03 -3.79 -19.94
CA GLY A 91 19.29 -3.40 -19.31
C GLY A 91 19.29 -3.57 -17.79
N GLN A 92 20.49 -3.76 -17.23
CA GLN A 92 20.71 -3.75 -15.77
C GLN A 92 20.25 -2.43 -15.13
N ALA A 93 20.39 -1.31 -15.83
CA ALA A 93 19.95 0.00 -15.36
C ALA A 93 18.44 0.06 -15.06
N GLU A 94 17.60 -0.62 -15.83
CA GLU A 94 16.15 -0.68 -15.57
C GLU A 94 15.82 -1.65 -14.43
N LEU A 95 16.58 -2.74 -14.29
CA LEU A 95 16.46 -3.64 -13.15
C LEU A 95 16.85 -2.95 -11.84
N ASP A 96 17.90 -2.12 -11.84
CA ASP A 96 18.33 -1.37 -10.67
C ASP A 96 17.35 -0.25 -10.28
N LYS A 97 16.70 0.40 -11.27
CA LYS A 97 15.56 1.29 -11.00
C LYS A 97 14.41 0.54 -10.35
N ALA A 98 14.06 -0.65 -10.85
CA ALA A 98 13.01 -1.48 -10.25
C ALA A 98 13.37 -1.94 -8.84
N ARG A 99 14.64 -2.26 -8.56
CA ARG A 99 15.13 -2.51 -7.19
C ARG A 99 14.92 -1.28 -6.31
N ALA A 100 15.32 -0.10 -6.79
CA ALA A 100 15.18 1.14 -6.03
C ALA A 100 13.72 1.45 -5.68
N GLU A 101 12.82 1.25 -6.64
CA GLU A 101 11.37 1.35 -6.43
C GLU A 101 10.86 0.30 -5.44
N TRP A 102 11.32 -0.96 -5.54
CA TRP A 102 10.91 -2.02 -4.61
C TRP A 102 11.28 -1.69 -3.16
N PHE A 103 12.48 -1.13 -2.93
CA PHE A 103 12.91 -0.70 -1.62
C PHE A 103 12.14 0.53 -1.12
N LYS A 104 11.81 1.49 -1.98
CA LYS A 104 10.90 2.61 -1.63
C LYS A 104 9.54 2.07 -1.19
N LEU A 105 8.97 1.18 -1.99
CA LEU A 105 7.67 0.55 -1.73
C LEU A 105 7.68 -0.33 -0.47
N ALA A 106 8.85 -0.84 -0.05
CA ALA A 106 8.96 -1.60 1.20
C ALA A 106 8.61 -0.74 2.42
N GLY A 107 8.96 0.55 2.41
CA GLY A 107 8.51 1.51 3.42
C GLY A 107 6.99 1.71 3.38
N ASP A 108 6.43 1.83 2.18
CA ASP A 108 4.99 2.05 1.99
C ASP A 108 4.15 0.84 2.38
N ARG A 109 4.64 -0.38 2.16
CA ARG A 109 3.98 -1.62 2.60
C ARG A 109 3.82 -1.65 4.12
N ARG A 110 4.84 -1.19 4.85
CA ARG A 110 4.77 -1.11 6.31
C ARG A 110 3.74 -0.07 6.75
N ARG A 111 3.76 1.13 6.15
CA ARG A 111 2.77 2.19 6.43
C ARG A 111 1.33 1.75 6.15
N LYS A 112 1.10 1.06 5.04
CA LYS A 112 -0.22 0.50 4.70
C LYS A 112 -0.68 -0.55 5.69
N LYS A 113 0.23 -1.39 6.20
CA LYS A 113 -0.10 -2.38 7.22
C LYS A 113 -0.52 -1.69 8.53
N GLU A 114 0.26 -0.70 8.99
CA GLU A 114 -0.05 0.12 10.16
C GLU A 114 -1.40 0.85 10.02
N GLU A 115 -1.69 1.40 8.83
CA GLU A 115 -2.98 2.06 8.55
C GLU A 115 -4.15 1.07 8.56
N MET A 116 -3.99 -0.11 7.96
CA MET A 116 -5.01 -1.16 7.96
C MET A 116 -5.27 -1.70 9.37
N GLU A 117 -4.23 -1.87 10.19
CA GLU A 117 -4.37 -2.27 11.60
C GLU A 117 -5.16 -1.20 12.39
N ARG A 118 -4.85 0.09 12.19
CA ARG A 118 -5.61 1.20 12.81
C ARG A 118 -7.09 1.18 12.39
N LEU A 119 -7.37 0.98 11.10
CA LEU A 119 -8.75 0.88 10.59
C LEU A 119 -9.47 -0.35 11.15
N GLN A 120 -8.75 -1.46 11.34
CA GLN A 120 -9.30 -2.67 11.94
C GLN A 120 -9.62 -2.47 13.42
N GLU A 121 -8.77 -1.76 14.18
CA GLU A 121 -9.02 -1.40 15.58
C GLU A 121 -10.23 -0.45 15.70
N GLU A 122 -10.31 0.57 14.86
CA GLU A 122 -11.47 1.46 14.80
C GLU A 122 -12.75 0.72 14.41
N GLY A 123 -12.65 -0.19 13.44
CA GLY A 123 -13.74 -1.08 13.03
C GLY A 123 -14.19 -2.00 14.17
N ASN A 124 -13.24 -2.61 14.88
CA ASN A 124 -13.51 -3.46 16.05
C ASN A 124 -14.14 -2.65 17.19
N ARG A 125 -13.67 -1.42 17.44
CA ARG A 125 -14.25 -0.51 18.45
C ARG A 125 -15.69 -0.15 18.09
N ARG A 126 -15.92 0.30 16.86
CA ARG A 126 -17.27 0.60 16.36
C ARG A 126 -18.18 -0.63 16.40
N HIS A 127 -17.65 -1.80 16.09
CA HIS A 127 -18.39 -3.05 16.17
C HIS A 127 -18.77 -3.40 17.61
N ARG A 128 -17.84 -3.23 18.57
CA ARG A 128 -18.11 -3.41 20.01
C ARG A 128 -19.17 -2.44 20.51
N GLU A 129 -19.07 -1.17 20.14
CA GLU A 129 -20.05 -0.14 20.50
C GLU A 129 -21.43 -0.45 19.91
N TRP A 130 -21.49 -0.76 18.61
CA TRP A 130 -22.76 -1.02 17.91
C TRP A 130 -23.49 -2.26 18.44
N TRP A 131 -22.75 -3.32 18.79
CA TRP A 131 -23.33 -4.52 19.39
C TRP A 131 -23.48 -4.44 20.92
N GLY A 132 -23.01 -3.39 21.57
CA GLY A 132 -23.03 -3.28 23.03
C GLY A 132 -22.28 -4.43 23.72
N LEU A 133 -21.13 -4.82 23.16
CA LEU A 133 -20.27 -5.88 23.68
C LEU A 133 -19.44 -5.36 24.87
N ASP A 134 -19.21 -6.24 25.84
CA ASP A 134 -18.27 -6.05 26.96
C ASP A 134 -16.82 -6.32 26.54
N GLU A 135 -15.85 -6.04 27.43
CA GLU A 135 -14.41 -6.31 27.21
C GLU A 135 -14.14 -7.77 26.80
N ASP A 136 -14.92 -8.71 27.35
CA ASP A 136 -14.86 -10.14 27.08
C ASP A 136 -15.67 -10.60 25.84
N GLY A 137 -16.32 -9.66 25.12
CA GLY A 137 -17.10 -9.97 23.92
C GLY A 137 -18.50 -10.57 24.18
N TYR A 138 -19.05 -10.41 25.39
CA TYR A 138 -20.44 -10.75 25.69
C TYR A 138 -21.38 -9.56 25.45
N LEU A 139 -22.59 -9.82 24.97
CA LEU A 139 -23.62 -8.79 24.84
C LEU A 139 -24.08 -8.35 26.23
N ARG A 140 -23.98 -7.05 26.54
CA ARG A 140 -24.42 -6.46 27.82
C ARG A 140 -25.82 -6.87 28.23
N GLY A 141 -26.75 -6.91 27.27
CA GLY A 141 -28.14 -7.32 27.53
C GLY A 141 -28.26 -8.75 28.07
N LYS A 142 -27.48 -9.69 27.52
CA LYS A 142 -27.51 -11.10 27.93
C LYS A 142 -26.81 -11.35 29.28
N ALA A 143 -25.88 -10.48 29.66
CA ALA A 143 -25.28 -10.50 31.00
C ALA A 143 -26.31 -10.02 32.04
N ALA A 144 -26.96 -8.89 31.79
CA ALA A 144 -27.99 -8.33 32.66
C ALA A 144 -29.20 -9.28 32.84
N GLU A 145 -29.65 -9.94 31.78
CA GLU A 145 -30.72 -10.96 31.87
C GLU A 145 -30.35 -12.12 32.80
N ARG A 146 -29.12 -12.64 32.69
CA ARG A 146 -28.65 -13.74 33.55
C ARG A 146 -28.51 -13.33 35.00
N GLU A 147 -28.08 -12.10 35.26
CA GLU A 147 -27.99 -11.55 36.60
C GLU A 147 -29.37 -11.33 37.22
N ALA A 148 -30.32 -10.78 36.45
CA ALA A 148 -31.71 -10.64 36.88
C ALA A 148 -32.36 -12.00 37.20
N GLU A 149 -32.11 -13.03 36.38
CA GLU A 149 -32.61 -14.39 36.63
C GLU A 149 -32.03 -14.98 37.93
N ARG A 150 -30.74 -14.72 38.22
CA ARG A 150 -30.10 -15.16 39.47
C ARG A 150 -30.72 -14.47 40.69
N LEU A 151 -30.88 -13.15 40.64
CA LEU A 151 -31.48 -12.37 41.73
C LEU A 151 -32.93 -12.79 41.99
N TYR A 152 -33.69 -13.05 40.93
CA TYR A 152 -35.06 -13.56 41.05
C TYR A 152 -35.11 -14.91 41.77
N LYS A 153 -34.24 -15.86 41.39
CA LYS A 153 -34.15 -17.18 42.05
C LYS A 153 -33.69 -17.08 43.50
N GLU A 154 -32.79 -16.16 43.81
CA GLU A 154 -32.34 -15.91 45.20
C GLU A 154 -33.48 -15.33 46.05
N ALA A 155 -34.23 -14.35 45.52
CA ALA A 155 -35.40 -13.79 46.19
C ALA A 155 -36.50 -14.84 46.41
N GLU A 156 -36.77 -15.70 45.44
CA GLU A 156 -37.74 -16.80 45.58
C GLU A 156 -37.33 -17.80 46.68
N ARG A 157 -36.04 -18.14 46.76
CA ARG A 157 -35.50 -18.98 47.85
C ARG A 157 -35.67 -18.30 49.20
N ALA A 158 -35.32 -17.02 49.31
CA ALA A 158 -35.46 -16.25 50.55
C ALA A 158 -36.93 -16.17 51.02
N LEU A 159 -37.88 -15.98 50.10
CA LEU A 159 -39.31 -15.99 50.42
C LEU A 159 -39.81 -17.37 50.87
N ARG A 160 -39.34 -18.45 50.22
CA ARG A 160 -39.67 -19.82 50.64
C ARG A 160 -39.14 -20.15 52.04
N ASP A 161 -37.98 -19.64 52.39
CA ASP A 161 -37.37 -19.88 53.71
C ASP A 161 -38.06 -19.03 54.79
N ALA A 162 -38.45 -17.78 54.49
CA ALA A 162 -39.22 -16.93 55.39
C ALA A 162 -40.65 -17.42 55.67
N GLY A 163 -41.24 -18.22 54.76
CA GLY A 163 -42.55 -18.85 54.94
C GLY A 163 -42.52 -20.20 55.67
N ARG A 164 -41.35 -20.64 56.18
CA ARG A 164 -41.16 -21.92 56.86
C ARG A 164 -40.96 -21.79 58.39
N ASP A 165 -41.02 -20.57 58.91
CA ASP A 165 -41.08 -20.22 60.34
C ASP A 165 -42.54 -19.90 60.75
#